data_AF-A0A6P0Y4J7-F1
#
_entry.id   AF-A0A6P0Y4J7-F1
#
_cell.length_a   1.000
_cell.length_b   1.000
_cell.length_c   1.000
_cell.angle_alpha   90.00
_cell.angle_beta   90.00
_cell.angle_gamma   90.00
#
_symmetry.space_group_name_H-M   'P 1'
#
loop_
_entity.id
_entity.type
_entity.pdbx_description
1 polymer ?
#
loop_
_entity_poly.entity_id
_entity_poly.type
_entity_poly.pdbx_seq_one_letter_code
_entity_poly.pdbx_strand_id
1 'polypeptide(L)'
;MITLALLHPTQLVPIQHWSFESKSLIHIGRSSDNDVIIYSAVVSRHHAELWQNSSGWMMINFGANGTYVDDEPIIQKSVVDNMIFRLGISGPKLQIYTKELASKFAKQIDMLSRKEINTVNVFDKNEFTDEDFTQTDFD
;
A
#
# COMPACT_ATOMS: atom_id res chain seq x y z
N MET A 1 4.93 10.65 8.21
CA MET A 1 4.45 9.83 7.10
C MET A 1 5.56 9.01 6.45
N ILE A 2 5.41 7.69 6.51
CA ILE A 2 6.06 6.70 5.66
C ILE A 2 4.98 5.72 5.21
N THR A 3 5.06 5.24 3.98
CA THR A 3 4.17 4.19 3.45
C THR A 3 5.00 3.04 2.94
N LEU A 4 4.60 1.82 3.29
CA LEU A 4 5.16 0.58 2.76
C LEU A 4 4.13 -0.06 1.87
N ALA A 5 4.51 -0.47 0.67
CA ALA A 5 3.67 -1.18 -0.29
C ALA A 5 4.26 -2.57 -0.56
N LEU A 6 3.53 -3.63 -0.26
CA LEU A 6 3.84 -4.97 -0.70
C LEU A 6 3.58 -5.06 -2.21
N LEU A 7 4.56 -5.56 -2.97
CA LEU A 7 4.46 -5.68 -4.42
C LEU A 7 4.09 -7.11 -4.83
N HIS A 8 3.39 -7.23 -5.96
CA HIS A 8 3.15 -8.53 -6.59
C HIS A 8 4.50 -9.20 -6.97
N PRO A 9 4.63 -10.55 -6.87
CA PRO A 9 5.92 -11.23 -7.08
C PRO A 9 6.52 -11.04 -8.49
N THR A 10 5.65 -10.99 -9.51
CA THR A 10 6.04 -10.91 -10.93
C THR A 10 5.76 -9.53 -11.55
N GLN A 11 5.06 -8.65 -10.85
CA GLN A 11 4.65 -7.35 -11.38
C GLN A 11 4.95 -6.28 -10.33
N LEU A 12 5.44 -5.10 -10.72
CA LEU A 12 5.72 -4.00 -9.79
C LEU A 12 4.45 -3.21 -9.44
N VAL A 13 3.40 -3.93 -9.07
CA VAL A 13 2.11 -3.35 -8.66
C VAL A 13 1.91 -3.58 -7.16
N PRO A 14 1.52 -2.54 -6.39
CA PRO A 14 1.15 -2.69 -4.99
C PRO A 14 -0.08 -3.62 -4.83
N ILE A 15 0.02 -4.59 -3.94
CA ILE A 15 -1.08 -5.49 -3.56
C ILE A 15 -1.64 -5.17 -2.17
N GLN A 16 -0.82 -4.58 -1.29
CA GLN A 16 -1.21 -4.13 0.03
C GLN A 16 -0.31 -2.98 0.46
N HIS A 17 -0.80 -2.07 1.29
CA HIS A 17 0.02 -1.01 1.85
C HIS A 17 -0.31 -0.70 3.31
N TRP A 18 0.65 -0.09 3.99
CA TRP A 18 0.54 0.42 5.35
C TRP A 18 1.12 1.83 5.40
N SER A 19 0.41 2.75 6.05
CA SER A 19 0.83 4.15 6.17
C SER A 19 0.92 4.55 7.64
N PHE A 20 2.03 5.18 8.01
CA PHE A 20 2.32 5.58 9.39
C PHE A 20 2.64 7.07 9.44
N GLU A 21 1.80 7.84 10.13
CA GLU A 21 1.95 9.29 10.19
C GLU A 21 2.98 9.75 11.22
N SER A 22 2.88 9.23 12.44
CA SER A 22 3.60 9.69 13.62
C SER A 22 4.43 8.61 14.31
N LYS A 23 4.43 7.37 13.80
CA LYS A 23 5.19 6.27 14.42
C LYS A 23 6.68 6.43 14.11
N SER A 24 7.53 6.28 15.12
CA SER A 24 9.00 6.38 14.99
C SER A 24 9.70 5.02 14.89
N LEU A 25 8.99 3.93 15.18
CA LEU A 25 9.47 2.55 15.07
C LEU A 25 8.38 1.71 14.41
N ILE A 26 8.70 1.03 13.31
CA ILE A 26 7.78 0.13 12.61
C ILE A 26 8.39 -1.26 12.59
N HIS A 27 7.70 -2.24 13.15
CA HIS A 27 8.12 -3.64 13.12
C HIS A 27 7.56 -4.35 11.89
N ILE A 28 8.39 -5.14 11.22
CA ILE A 28 8.04 -5.88 10.01
C ILE A 28 8.37 -7.35 10.24
N GLY A 29 7.40 -8.23 10.02
CA GLY A 29 7.61 -9.67 10.20
C GLY A 29 6.35 -10.49 9.95
N ARG A 30 6.45 -11.81 10.12
CA ARG A 30 5.29 -12.71 9.93
C ARG A 30 4.43 -12.90 11.17
N SER A 31 4.92 -12.55 12.36
CA SER A 31 4.11 -12.60 13.58
C SER A 31 3.05 -11.51 13.56
N SER A 32 1.91 -11.79 14.18
CA SER A 32 0.75 -10.90 14.22
C SER A 32 0.90 -9.67 15.11
N ASP A 33 1.98 -9.57 15.87
CA ASP A 33 2.33 -8.45 16.74
C ASP A 33 3.21 -7.40 16.04
N ASN A 34 3.53 -7.59 14.76
CA ASN A 34 4.21 -6.57 13.96
C ASN A 34 3.23 -5.54 13.39
N ASP A 35 3.76 -4.37 13.04
CA ASP A 35 3.01 -3.31 12.38
C ASP A 35 2.73 -3.63 10.90
N VAL A 36 3.70 -4.26 10.25
CA VAL A 36 3.61 -4.74 8.87
C VAL A 36 3.74 -6.25 8.90
N ILE A 37 2.59 -6.92 8.76
CA ILE A 37 2.48 -8.38 8.85
C ILE A 37 2.57 -8.96 7.45
N ILE A 38 3.61 -9.77 7.21
CA ILE A 38 3.85 -10.44 5.93
C ILE A 38 3.84 -11.96 6.13
N TYR A 39 2.75 -12.61 5.73
CA TYR A 39 2.59 -14.06 5.83
C TYR A 39 3.43 -14.80 4.79
N SER A 40 4.67 -15.12 5.13
CA SER A 40 5.55 -15.93 4.30
C SER A 40 6.55 -16.71 5.14
N ALA A 41 6.85 -17.95 4.73
CA ALA A 41 7.75 -18.84 5.47
C ALA A 41 9.20 -18.34 5.51
N VAL A 42 9.63 -17.58 4.48
CA VAL A 42 10.99 -17.00 4.44
C VAL A 42 11.11 -15.73 5.30
N VAL A 43 9.98 -15.20 5.80
CA VAL A 43 9.96 -14.02 6.65
C VAL A 43 10.08 -14.45 8.12
N SER A 44 11.09 -13.94 8.83
CA SER A 44 11.22 -14.14 10.28
C SER A 44 10.04 -13.55 11.04
N ARG A 45 9.79 -14.07 12.25
CA ARG A 45 8.73 -13.57 13.13
C ARG A 45 8.82 -12.06 13.37
N HIS A 46 10.03 -11.58 13.66
CA HIS A 46 10.42 -10.18 13.65
C HIS A 46 11.61 -10.08 12.70
N HIS A 47 11.39 -9.56 11.50
CA HIS A 47 12.36 -9.65 10.41
C HIS A 47 13.16 -8.37 10.25
N ALA A 48 12.47 -7.23 10.23
CA ALA A 48 13.13 -5.95 10.03
C ALA A 48 12.40 -4.87 10.83
N GLU A 49 13.11 -3.79 11.09
CA GLU A 49 12.55 -2.61 11.72
C GLU A 49 12.90 -1.37 10.92
N LEU A 50 11.99 -0.39 10.94
CA LEU A 50 12.25 0.96 10.47
C LEU A 50 12.27 1.91 11.66
N TRP A 51 13.38 2.63 11.82
CA TRP A 51 13.61 3.60 12.88
C TRP A 51 13.64 5.01 12.30
N GLN A 52 12.82 5.90 12.82
CA GLN A 52 12.86 7.32 12.47
C GLN A 52 13.74 8.06 13.47
N ASN A 53 14.79 8.72 12.97
CA ASN A 53 15.66 9.60 13.74
C ASN A 53 15.73 11.00 13.10
N SER A 54 16.59 11.87 13.64
CA SER A 54 16.77 13.24 13.15
C SER A 54 17.32 13.32 11.72
N SER A 55 18.02 12.29 11.26
CA SER A 55 18.61 12.19 9.91
C SER A 55 17.69 11.49 8.90
N GLY A 56 16.54 10.95 9.33
CA GLY A 56 15.58 10.27 8.48
C GLY A 56 15.23 8.87 8.96
N TRP A 57 14.82 8.02 8.04
CA TRP A 57 14.46 6.63 8.32
C TRP A 57 15.66 5.71 8.13
N MET A 58 15.83 4.75 9.02
CA MET A 58 16.85 3.71 8.98
C MET A 58 16.17 2.34 9.01
N MET A 59 16.57 1.45 8.11
CA MET A 59 16.16 0.05 8.11
C MET A 59 17.20 -0.81 8.78
N ILE A 60 16.78 -1.74 9.64
CA ILE A 60 17.66 -2.71 10.31
C ILE A 60 17.12 -4.12 10.08
N ASN A 61 18.00 -5.04 9.70
CA ASN A 61 17.68 -6.44 9.53
C ASN A 61 17.90 -7.23 10.83
N PHE A 62 16.89 -7.98 11.23
CA PHE A 62 16.95 -8.99 12.30
C PHE A 62 16.61 -10.40 11.77
N GLY A 63 16.25 -10.51 10.50
CA GLY A 63 15.78 -11.74 9.90
C GLY A 63 16.91 -12.73 9.60
N ALA A 64 16.69 -14.00 9.94
CA ALA A 64 17.65 -15.08 9.69
C ALA A 64 17.95 -15.29 8.19
N ASN A 65 16.98 -15.00 7.33
CA ASN A 65 17.13 -15.10 5.87
C ASN A 65 17.64 -13.81 5.21
N GLY A 66 17.95 -12.76 5.99
CA GLY A 66 18.45 -11.48 5.49
C GLY A 66 17.39 -10.55 4.91
N THR A 67 17.68 -9.25 4.91
CA THR A 67 16.94 -8.22 4.16
C THR A 67 17.81 -7.75 3.00
N TYR A 68 17.23 -7.58 1.82
CA TYR A 68 17.99 -7.29 0.59
C TYR A 68 17.50 -6.02 -0.10
N VAL A 69 18.43 -5.24 -0.64
CA VAL A 69 18.17 -4.03 -1.42
C VAL A 69 19.06 -4.11 -2.64
N ASP A 70 18.49 -3.98 -3.84
CA ASP A 70 19.23 -4.16 -5.10
C ASP A 70 20.00 -5.50 -5.18
N ASP A 71 19.37 -6.57 -4.64
CA ASP A 71 19.90 -7.94 -4.54
C ASP A 71 21.09 -8.12 -3.58
N GLU A 72 21.51 -7.07 -2.88
CA GLU A 72 22.56 -7.12 -1.87
C GLU A 72 21.98 -7.22 -0.44
N PRO A 73 22.51 -8.10 0.43
CA PRO A 73 22.06 -8.19 1.81
C PRO A 73 22.49 -6.96 2.60
N ILE A 74 21.62 -6.51 3.51
CA ILE A 74 21.90 -5.40 4.41
C ILE A 74 21.86 -5.87 5.86
N ILE A 75 22.72 -5.27 6.70
CA ILE A 75 22.56 -5.27 8.16
C ILE A 75 21.71 -4.07 8.56
N GLN A 76 22.07 -2.90 8.03
CA GLN A 76 21.33 -1.66 8.16
C GLN A 76 21.47 -0.80 6.89
N LYS A 77 20.47 0.01 6.58
CA LYS A 77 20.51 0.93 5.43
C LYS A 77 19.61 2.14 5.66
N SER A 78 20.14 3.33 5.34
CA SER A 78 19.31 4.55 5.30
C SER A 78 18.23 4.38 4.25
N VAL A 79 16.99 4.64 4.64
CA VAL A 79 15.83 4.55 3.76
C VAL A 79 15.79 5.77 2.86
N VAL A 80 15.65 5.50 1.57
CA VAL A 80 15.42 6.53 0.54
C VAL A 80 14.04 6.34 -0.07
N ASP A 81 13.55 7.38 -0.71
CA ASP A 81 12.26 7.33 -1.38
C ASP A 81 12.25 6.35 -2.56
N ASN A 82 11.13 5.67 -2.79
CA ASN A 82 10.94 4.59 -3.78
C ASN A 82 11.84 3.36 -3.58
N MET A 83 12.54 3.25 -2.46
CA MET A 83 13.40 2.11 -2.15
C MET A 83 12.59 0.80 -2.15
N ILE A 84 13.04 -0.17 -2.94
CA ILE A 84 12.51 -1.52 -2.93
C ILE A 84 13.44 -2.42 -2.13
N PHE A 85 12.87 -3.20 -1.22
CA PHE A 85 13.59 -4.18 -0.43
C PHE A 85 12.87 -5.53 -0.42
N ARG A 86 13.60 -6.60 -0.09
CA ARG A 86 13.09 -7.97 0.03
C ARG A 86 13.38 -8.54 1.41
N LEU A 87 12.43 -9.31 1.92
CA LEU A 87 12.56 -10.06 3.17
C LEU A 87 12.96 -11.52 2.87
N GLY A 88 14.26 -11.77 2.74
CA GLY A 88 14.84 -13.00 2.18
C GLY A 88 15.11 -12.88 0.67
N ILE A 89 16.13 -13.59 0.17
CA ILE A 89 16.56 -13.49 -1.24
C ILE A 89 15.45 -13.83 -2.26
N SER A 90 14.61 -14.82 -1.92
CA SER A 90 13.42 -15.23 -2.69
C SER A 90 12.12 -14.69 -2.11
N GLY A 91 12.21 -13.72 -1.20
CA GLY A 91 11.11 -13.26 -0.39
C GLY A 91 10.26 -12.15 -1.00
N PRO A 92 9.20 -11.76 -0.27
CA PRO A 92 8.29 -10.69 -0.69
C PRO A 92 9.04 -9.36 -0.87
N LYS A 93 8.66 -8.62 -1.93
CA LYS A 93 9.18 -7.29 -2.24
C LYS A 93 8.29 -6.22 -1.63
N LEU A 94 8.89 -5.25 -0.95
CA LEU A 94 8.20 -4.08 -0.45
C LEU A 94 8.84 -2.82 -1.01
N GLN A 95 8.03 -1.81 -1.33
CA GLN A 95 8.47 -0.48 -1.74
C GLN A 95 8.15 0.53 -0.65
N ILE A 96 9.08 1.45 -0.40
CA ILE A 96 8.92 2.51 0.59
C ILE A 96 8.67 3.86 -0.10
N TYR A 97 7.70 4.60 0.42
CA TYR A 97 7.46 6.00 0.10
C TYR A 97 7.58 6.85 1.35
N THR A 98 8.43 7.86 1.30
CA THR A 98 8.63 8.87 2.34
C THR A 98 7.80 10.12 2.03
N LYS A 99 7.85 11.12 2.93
CA LYS A 99 6.87 12.23 3.05
C LYS A 99 6.49 12.98 1.75
N GLU A 100 7.31 12.99 0.71
CA GLU A 100 7.03 13.79 -0.49
C GLU A 100 6.10 13.08 -1.50
N LEU A 101 6.23 11.76 -1.65
CA LEU A 101 5.43 10.96 -2.60
C LEU A 101 4.23 10.28 -1.94
N ALA A 102 4.31 9.93 -0.65
CA ALA A 102 3.21 9.32 0.07
C ALA A 102 1.97 10.25 0.13
N SER A 103 2.18 11.57 0.25
CA SER A 103 1.12 12.59 0.13
C SER A 103 0.51 12.65 -1.28
N LYS A 104 1.33 12.51 -2.33
CA LYS A 104 0.86 12.50 -3.74
C LYS A 104 0.09 11.22 -4.06
N PHE A 105 0.58 10.06 -3.64
CA PHE A 105 -0.10 8.77 -3.80
C PHE A 105 -1.45 8.74 -3.07
N ALA A 106 -1.50 9.17 -1.81
CA ALA A 106 -2.76 9.26 -1.06
C ALA A 106 -3.77 10.21 -1.75
N LYS A 107 -3.30 11.37 -2.23
CA LYS A 107 -4.13 12.30 -3.02
C LYS A 107 -4.60 11.70 -4.35
N GLN A 108 -3.75 10.94 -5.02
CA GLN A 108 -4.09 10.32 -6.31
C GLN A 108 -5.12 9.20 -6.14
N ILE A 109 -4.99 8.37 -5.10
CA ILE A 109 -5.99 7.34 -4.78
C ILE A 109 -7.33 7.98 -4.40
N ASP A 110 -7.35 9.04 -3.56
CA ASP A 110 -8.57 9.79 -3.23
C ASP A 110 -9.19 10.50 -4.47
N MET A 111 -8.37 11.01 -5.37
CA MET A 111 -8.83 11.62 -6.61
C MET A 111 -9.46 10.59 -7.57
N LEU A 112 -8.88 9.40 -7.67
CA LEU A 112 -9.36 8.33 -8.54
C LEU A 112 -10.67 7.72 -8.02
N SER A 113 -10.79 7.50 -6.71
CA SER A 113 -12.02 6.99 -6.10
C SER A 113 -13.18 7.99 -6.18
N ARG A 114 -12.93 9.30 -6.08
CA ARG A 114 -13.95 10.34 -6.32
C ARG A 114 -14.40 10.44 -7.79
N LYS A 115 -13.50 10.16 -8.74
CA LYS A 115 -13.83 10.16 -10.17
C LYS A 115 -14.76 9.00 -10.56
N GLU A 116 -14.58 7.81 -9.97
CA GLU A 116 -15.50 6.69 -10.19
C GLU A 116 -16.91 6.99 -9.65
N ILE A 117 -17.05 7.57 -8.45
CA ILE A 117 -18.36 7.94 -7.87
C ILE A 117 -19.10 8.97 -8.74
N ASN A 118 -18.40 9.95 -9.31
CA ASN A 118 -19.00 10.94 -10.20
C ASN A 118 -19.36 10.41 -11.60
N THR A 119 -18.81 9.26 -12.00
CA THR A 119 -19.13 8.66 -13.31
C THR A 119 -20.35 7.73 -13.21
N VAL A 120 -20.52 7.06 -12.05
CA VAL A 120 -21.69 6.21 -11.77
C VAL A 120 -22.97 7.06 -11.58
N ASN A 121 -22.86 8.29 -11.06
CA ASN A 121 -24.02 9.18 -10.86
C ASN A 121 -24.55 9.87 -12.13
N VAL A 122 -23.96 9.64 -13.31
CA VAL A 122 -24.37 10.29 -14.57
C VAL A 122 -25.30 9.40 -15.42
N PHE A 123 -25.37 8.09 -15.15
CA PHE A 123 -26.14 7.15 -15.98
C PHE A 123 -27.56 6.84 -15.51
N ASP A 124 -28.07 7.49 -14.45
CA ASP A 124 -29.29 7.00 -13.81
C ASP A 124 -30.24 8.12 -13.37
N LYS A 125 -30.55 9.10 -14.24
CA LYS A 125 -31.65 10.08 -13.98
C LYS A 125 -32.46 10.61 -15.17
N ASN A 126 -32.19 10.23 -16.41
CA ASN A 126 -33.00 10.71 -17.55
C ASN A 126 -33.53 9.54 -18.37
N GLU A 127 -34.74 9.09 -18.07
CA GLU A 127 -35.81 8.71 -19.01
C GLU A 127 -36.86 7.87 -18.27
N PHE A 128 -37.81 8.54 -17.60
CA PHE A 128 -39.19 8.07 -17.46
C PHE A 128 -40.03 9.31 -17.11
N THR A 129 -40.54 9.98 -18.15
CA THR A 129 -41.62 10.95 -18.00
C THR A 129 -42.93 10.24 -18.34
N ASP A 130 -43.82 10.21 -17.35
CA ASP A 130 -45.18 9.68 -17.42
C ASP A 130 -46.05 10.54 -18.35
N GLU A 131 -46.19 10.18 -19.62
CA GLU A 131 -47.29 10.65 -20.48
C GLU A 131 -47.69 9.55 -21.47
N ASP A 132 -48.81 8.89 -21.18
CA ASP A 132 -49.88 8.45 -22.11
C ASP A 132 -50.49 7.13 -21.65
N PHE A 133 -51.59 7.21 -20.90
CA PHE A 133 -52.73 6.33 -21.16
C PHE A 133 -54.01 7.11 -20.90
N THR A 134 -54.50 7.68 -21.99
CA THR A 134 -55.85 8.22 -22.11
C THR A 134 -56.88 7.09 -22.02
N GLN A 135 -57.98 7.45 -21.37
CA GLN A 135 -59.27 6.78 -21.29
C GLN A 135 -59.68 6.08 -22.61
N THR A 136 -60.12 4.82 -22.52
CA THR A 136 -61.08 4.25 -23.49
C THR A 136 -62.10 3.39 -22.76
N ASP A 137 -63.36 3.82 -22.86
CA ASP A 137 -64.57 3.07 -22.56
C ASP A 137 -64.67 1.83 -23.45
N PHE A 138 -65.11 0.69 -22.91
CA PHE A 138 -65.81 -0.34 -23.68
C PHE A 138 -66.81 -1.09 -22.78
N ASP A 139 -68.08 -0.96 -23.18
CA ASP A 139 -69.33 -1.72 -22.93
C ASP A 139 -69.41 -2.82 -21.86
#